data_AF-A0A6G0M7G4-F1
#
_entry.id   AF-A0A6G0M7G4-F1
#
_cell.length_a   1.000
_cell.length_b   1.000
_cell.length_c   1.000
_cell.angle_alpha   90.00
_cell.angle_beta   90.00
_cell.angle_gamma   90.00
#
_symmetry.space_group_name_H-M   'P 1'
#
loop_
_entity.id
_entity.type
_entity.pdbx_description
1 polymer ?
#
loop_
_entity_poly.entity_id
_entity_poly.type
_entity_poly.pdbx_seq_one_letter_code
_entity_poly.pdbx_strand_id
1 'polypeptide(L)'
;KGAANTGNEWFLVSDNANAIRSLAADVYGEAANVRQDPFHVVQRFTEKVKGKAEKKLLSKKLHDAMYNVDGELRPPEEMAARFANALQEVSITDISCTEHEWRGSVDSNLKQIKRGDLYVKSNVFSEGGGKDVRIVSTSQLEGIHSALKKILARSVSAEVGLRILDLYILQHNLKRCYVVASWLSHRNLSLSAG
;
A
#
# COMPACT_ATOMS: atom_id res chain seq x y z
N LYS A 1 -6.23 36.97 -8.84
CA LYS A 1 -5.54 36.21 -7.78
C LYS A 1 -6.59 35.75 -6.77
N GLY A 2 -6.96 34.47 -6.82
CA GLY A 2 -7.84 33.80 -5.85
C GLY A 2 -7.33 32.37 -5.73
N ALA A 3 -7.04 31.95 -4.50
CA ALA A 3 -6.15 30.85 -4.16
C ALA A 3 -6.56 29.50 -4.77
N ALA A 4 -5.58 28.83 -5.39
CA ALA A 4 -5.69 27.43 -5.78
C ALA A 4 -5.84 26.56 -4.52
N ASN A 5 -6.87 25.73 -4.49
CA ASN A 5 -7.05 24.73 -3.43
C ASN A 5 -6.02 23.60 -3.65
N THR A 6 -4.87 23.69 -2.97
CA THR A 6 -3.73 22.74 -3.05
C THR A 6 -3.89 21.55 -2.08
N GLY A 7 -5.06 20.92 -2.02
CA GLY A 7 -5.53 20.28 -0.78
C GLY A 7 -5.54 18.74 -0.63
N ASN A 8 -5.29 17.91 -1.64
CA ASN A 8 -5.42 16.45 -1.50
C ASN A 8 -4.10 15.73 -1.82
N GLU A 9 -3.28 15.52 -0.79
CA GLU A 9 -2.17 14.57 -0.86
C GLU A 9 -2.74 13.16 -1.07
N TRP A 10 -2.34 12.49 -2.15
CA TRP A 10 -2.77 11.14 -2.49
C TRP A 10 -1.58 10.19 -2.44
N PHE A 11 -1.84 8.94 -2.08
CA PHE A 11 -0.80 7.92 -1.91
C PHE A 11 -1.10 6.68 -2.74
N LEU A 12 -0.06 6.13 -3.36
CA LEU A 12 -0.09 4.80 -3.95
C LEU A 12 0.58 3.83 -2.99
N VAL A 13 -0.19 2.90 -2.43
CA VAL A 13 0.32 1.89 -1.48
C VAL A 13 0.61 0.59 -2.23
N SER A 14 1.80 0.02 -2.06
CA SER A 14 2.22 -1.23 -2.71
C SER A 14 3.05 -2.12 -1.79
N ASP A 15 2.96 -3.43 -2.03
CA ASP A 15 3.81 -4.46 -1.43
C ASP A 15 5.31 -4.32 -1.77
N ASN A 16 5.65 -3.65 -2.88
CA ASN A 16 7.02 -3.31 -3.26
C ASN A 16 7.10 -1.87 -3.78
N ALA A 17 7.02 -0.91 -2.87
CA ALA A 17 7.04 0.52 -3.19
C ALA A 17 8.26 0.91 -4.04
N ASN A 18 9.45 0.36 -3.75
CA ASN A 18 10.66 0.72 -4.49
C ASN A 18 10.61 0.32 -5.96
N ALA A 19 10.01 -0.84 -6.28
CA ALA A 19 9.92 -1.31 -7.67
C ALA A 19 8.93 -0.47 -8.50
N ILE A 20 7.89 0.07 -7.87
CA ILE A 20 6.84 0.81 -8.58
C ILE A 20 7.03 2.32 -8.56
N ARG A 21 8.02 2.85 -7.81
CA ARG A 21 8.29 4.30 -7.72
C ARG A 21 8.54 4.93 -9.08
N SER A 22 9.42 4.35 -9.89
CA SER A 22 9.71 4.86 -11.24
C SER A 22 8.47 4.81 -12.13
N LEU A 23 7.74 3.70 -12.11
CA LEU A 23 6.50 3.56 -12.88
C LEU A 23 5.43 4.59 -12.45
N ALA A 24 5.28 4.82 -11.14
CA ALA A 24 4.34 5.81 -10.63
C ALA A 24 4.75 7.23 -11.04
N ALA A 25 6.05 7.54 -11.03
CA ALA A 25 6.58 8.81 -11.51
C ALA A 25 6.34 8.99 -13.02
N ASP A 26 6.53 7.94 -13.82
CA ASP A 26 6.28 7.99 -15.27
C ASP A 26 4.81 8.24 -15.61
N VAL A 27 3.88 7.66 -14.84
CA VAL A 27 2.43 7.74 -15.10
C VAL A 27 1.78 8.98 -14.49
N TYR A 28 2.13 9.32 -13.25
CA TYR A 28 1.48 10.38 -12.48
C TYR A 28 2.37 11.62 -12.24
N GLY A 29 3.61 11.58 -12.72
CA GLY A 29 4.63 12.61 -12.50
C GLY A 29 5.39 12.43 -11.19
N GLU A 30 6.49 13.18 -11.05
CA GLU A 30 7.39 13.18 -9.87
C GLU A 30 6.68 13.48 -8.53
N ALA A 31 5.47 14.02 -8.56
CA ALA A 31 4.63 14.26 -7.39
C ALA A 31 3.95 13.00 -6.82
N ALA A 32 4.15 11.83 -7.45
CA ALA A 32 3.54 10.57 -7.01
C ALA A 32 4.07 10.10 -5.65
N ASN A 33 3.21 10.06 -4.63
CA ASN A 33 3.60 9.61 -3.29
C ASN A 33 3.40 8.09 -3.14
N VAL A 34 4.44 7.33 -3.43
CA VAL A 34 4.42 5.88 -3.22
C VAL A 34 4.78 5.52 -1.79
N ARG A 35 3.94 4.70 -1.15
CA ARG A 35 4.11 4.17 0.21
C ARG A 35 4.17 2.65 0.17
N GLN A 36 4.95 2.08 1.09
CA GLN A 36 5.07 0.66 1.31
C GLN A 36 3.89 0.18 2.16
N ASP A 37 3.25 -0.93 1.74
CA ASP A 37 2.19 -1.55 2.51
C ASP A 37 2.76 -2.19 3.80
N PRO A 38 2.35 -1.70 4.99
CA PRO A 38 2.78 -2.24 6.27
C PRO A 38 2.42 -3.74 6.44
N PHE A 39 1.28 -4.20 5.91
CA PHE A 39 0.90 -5.61 6.04
C PHE A 39 1.88 -6.54 5.32
N HIS A 40 2.23 -6.20 4.08
CA HIS A 40 3.19 -6.99 3.31
C HIS A 40 4.58 -6.98 3.95
N VAL A 41 4.94 -5.92 4.69
CA VAL A 41 6.16 -5.93 5.52
C VAL A 41 6.02 -6.94 6.66
N VAL A 42 4.92 -6.93 7.42
CA VAL A 42 4.68 -7.93 8.48
C VAL A 42 4.73 -9.35 7.90
N GLN A 43 4.01 -9.60 6.81
CA GLN A 43 3.97 -10.89 6.15
C GLN A 43 5.38 -11.37 5.76
N ARG A 44 6.15 -10.53 5.07
CA ARG A 44 7.51 -10.86 4.61
C ARG A 44 8.45 -11.25 5.75
N PHE A 45 8.34 -10.60 6.92
CA PHE A 45 9.13 -10.97 8.08
C PHE A 45 8.66 -12.27 8.72
N THR A 46 7.35 -12.48 8.83
CA THR A 46 6.80 -13.73 9.39
C THR A 46 7.08 -14.95 8.51
N GLU A 47 7.14 -14.79 7.18
CA GLU A 47 7.50 -15.86 6.26
C GLU A 47 8.95 -16.34 6.43
N LYS A 48 9.83 -15.47 6.94
CA LYS A 48 11.23 -15.78 7.24
C LYS A 48 11.44 -16.47 8.60
N VAL A 49 10.38 -16.68 9.37
CA VAL A 49 10.43 -17.44 10.63
C VAL A 49 9.98 -18.87 10.36
N LYS A 50 10.52 -19.86 11.08
CA LYS A 50 10.19 -21.29 10.90
C LYS A 50 8.91 -21.66 11.66
N GLY A 51 8.92 -21.41 12.96
CA GLY A 51 7.90 -21.93 13.88
C GLY A 51 6.59 -21.14 13.88
N LYS A 52 5.48 -21.85 14.06
CA LYS A 52 4.13 -21.27 13.96
C LYS A 52 3.83 -20.32 15.12
N ALA A 53 4.31 -20.63 16.32
CA ALA A 53 4.09 -19.81 17.51
C ALA A 53 4.89 -18.50 17.41
N GLU A 54 6.13 -18.60 16.96
CA GLU A 54 7.08 -17.51 16.74
C GLU A 54 6.58 -16.59 15.64
N LYS A 55 6.05 -17.13 14.53
CA LYS A 55 5.35 -16.36 13.49
C LYS A 55 4.21 -15.53 14.04
N LYS A 56 3.34 -16.16 14.84
CA LYS A 56 2.17 -15.49 15.42
C LYS A 56 2.59 -14.38 16.39
N LEU A 57 3.59 -14.64 17.21
CA LEU A 57 4.16 -13.67 18.14
C LEU A 57 4.78 -12.48 17.40
N LEU A 58 5.61 -12.75 16.39
CA LEU A 58 6.24 -11.71 15.59
C LEU A 58 5.21 -10.88 14.83
N SER A 59 4.21 -11.52 14.21
CA SER A 59 3.12 -10.83 13.53
C SER A 59 2.42 -9.82 14.44
N LYS A 60 2.09 -10.24 15.67
CA LYS A 60 1.48 -9.35 16.67
C LYS A 60 2.41 -8.19 17.04
N LYS A 61 3.68 -8.48 17.34
CA LYS A 61 4.65 -7.43 17.72
C LYS A 61 4.89 -6.42 16.60
N LEU A 62 4.97 -6.86 15.35
CA LEU A 62 5.16 -5.96 14.21
C LEU A 62 3.89 -5.15 13.93
N HIS A 63 2.72 -5.75 14.05
CA HIS A 63 1.46 -5.01 13.98
C HIS A 63 1.39 -3.92 15.08
N ASP A 64 1.71 -4.29 16.31
CA ASP A 64 1.78 -3.38 17.47
C ASP A 64 2.95 -2.38 17.38
N ALA A 65 3.92 -2.59 16.49
CA ALA A 65 4.96 -1.61 16.17
C ALA A 65 4.45 -0.58 15.16
N MET A 66 3.65 -1.01 14.18
CA MET A 66 3.13 -0.16 13.10
C MET A 66 1.91 0.66 13.50
N TYR A 67 0.97 0.07 14.24
CA TYR A 67 -0.35 0.67 14.51
C TYR A 67 -0.61 0.97 15.98
N ASN A 68 -1.07 2.18 16.30
CA ASN A 68 -1.50 2.55 17.65
C ASN A 68 -2.80 1.81 18.05
N VAL A 69 -3.28 2.07 19.28
CA VAL A 69 -4.50 1.41 19.80
C VAL A 69 -5.76 1.75 19.01
N ASP A 70 -5.78 2.93 18.40
CA ASP A 70 -6.85 3.40 17.51
C ASP A 70 -6.69 2.83 16.09
N GLY A 71 -5.58 2.15 15.82
CA GLY A 71 -5.22 1.52 14.57
C GLY A 71 -4.74 2.49 13.48
N GLU A 72 -4.29 3.66 13.90
CA GLU A 72 -3.58 4.62 13.06
C GLU A 72 -2.10 4.24 12.97
N LEU A 73 -1.44 4.65 11.89
CA LEU A 73 0.00 4.43 11.73
C LEU A 73 0.78 5.30 12.71
N ARG A 74 1.74 4.69 13.41
CA ARG A 74 2.65 5.43 14.29
C ARG A 74 3.57 6.35 13.50
N PRO A 75 4.01 7.47 14.10
CA PRO A 75 5.05 8.31 13.50
C PRO A 75 6.33 7.51 13.20
N PRO A 76 7.09 7.89 12.15
CA PRO A 76 8.29 7.18 11.70
C PRO A 76 9.31 6.84 12.80
N GLU A 77 9.60 7.78 13.71
CA GLU A 77 10.58 7.57 14.78
C GLU A 77 10.14 6.49 15.78
N GLU A 78 8.89 6.59 16.25
CA GLU A 78 8.32 5.60 17.18
C GLU A 78 8.17 4.23 16.50
N MET A 79 7.68 4.22 15.25
CA MET A 79 7.53 2.99 14.47
C MET A 79 8.88 2.29 14.30
N ALA A 80 9.95 3.02 13.94
CA ALA A 80 11.27 2.46 13.75
C ALA A 80 11.84 1.83 15.02
N ALA A 81 11.70 2.51 16.17
CA ALA A 81 12.18 2.00 17.45
C ALA A 81 11.48 0.70 17.87
N ARG A 82 10.14 0.67 17.78
CA ARG A 82 9.34 -0.53 18.11
C ARG A 82 9.61 -1.66 17.13
N PHE A 83 9.73 -1.35 15.85
CA PHE A 83 10.02 -2.33 14.80
C PHE A 83 11.38 -2.99 15.01
N ALA A 84 12.42 -2.21 15.34
CA ALA A 84 13.74 -2.74 15.68
C ALA A 84 13.68 -3.68 16.90
N ASN A 85 13.01 -3.25 17.98
CA ASN A 85 12.87 -4.06 19.19
C ASN A 85 12.17 -5.41 18.90
N ALA A 86 11.06 -5.38 18.15
CA ALA A 86 10.32 -6.58 17.79
C ALA A 86 11.18 -7.61 17.02
N LEU A 87 12.09 -7.14 16.16
CA LEU A 87 12.96 -7.99 15.34
C LEU A 87 14.23 -8.44 16.08
N GLN A 88 14.69 -7.68 17.06
CA GLN A 88 15.82 -8.05 17.92
C GLN A 88 15.52 -9.27 18.79
N GLU A 89 14.25 -9.46 19.17
CA GLU A 89 13.80 -10.58 19.99
C GLU A 89 13.64 -11.90 19.20
N VAL A 90 13.83 -11.89 17.88
CA VAL A 90 13.77 -13.11 17.05
C VAL A 90 15.10 -13.84 17.11
N SER A 91 15.09 -15.10 17.54
CA SER A 91 16.29 -15.93 17.55
C SER A 91 16.76 -16.27 16.13
N ILE A 92 18.07 -16.25 15.90
CA ILE A 92 18.69 -16.68 14.64
C ILE A 92 18.44 -18.17 14.36
N THR A 93 18.20 -18.99 15.38
CA THR A 93 17.81 -20.39 15.18
C THR A 93 16.44 -20.54 14.52
N ASP A 94 15.57 -19.55 14.74
CA ASP A 94 14.16 -19.60 14.39
C ASP A 94 13.89 -19.01 13.00
N ILE A 95 14.88 -18.38 12.36
CA ILE A 95 14.77 -17.86 10.99
C ILE A 95 15.10 -18.93 9.95
N SER A 96 14.43 -18.87 8.80
CA SER A 96 14.61 -19.78 7.66
C SER A 96 15.63 -19.27 6.63
N CYS A 97 15.93 -17.98 6.63
CA CYS A 97 16.97 -17.38 5.80
C CYS A 97 18.32 -17.31 6.54
N THR A 98 19.37 -16.87 5.84
CA THR A 98 20.66 -16.60 6.48
C THR A 98 20.57 -15.39 7.42
N GLU A 99 21.45 -15.35 8.43
CA GLU A 99 21.55 -14.17 9.32
C GLU A 99 21.87 -12.89 8.54
N HIS A 100 22.72 -12.98 7.52
CA HIS A 100 23.05 -11.86 6.66
C HIS A 100 21.81 -11.31 5.91
N GLU A 101 21.01 -12.19 5.31
CA GLU A 101 19.76 -11.79 4.64
C GLU A 101 18.74 -11.21 5.62
N TRP A 102 18.66 -11.76 6.83
CA TRP A 102 17.80 -11.23 7.89
C TRP A 102 18.19 -9.81 8.26
N ARG A 103 19.46 -9.59 8.63
CA ARG A 103 20.00 -8.26 8.99
C ARG A 103 19.84 -7.25 7.86
N GLY A 104 20.19 -7.63 6.63
CA GLY A 104 19.98 -6.77 5.46
C GLY A 104 18.52 -6.37 5.25
N SER A 105 17.58 -7.28 5.54
CA SER A 105 16.14 -6.99 5.48
C SER A 105 15.71 -6.03 6.58
N VAL A 106 16.19 -6.22 7.81
CA VAL A 106 15.93 -5.33 8.95
C VAL A 106 16.40 -3.92 8.61
N ASP A 107 17.66 -3.77 8.19
CA ASP A 107 18.27 -2.47 7.91
C ASP A 107 17.57 -1.73 6.76
N SER A 108 17.22 -2.45 5.70
CA SER A 108 16.52 -1.87 4.55
C SER A 108 15.13 -1.36 4.92
N ASN A 109 14.37 -2.12 5.72
CA ASN A 109 13.04 -1.69 6.16
C ASN A 109 13.10 -0.57 7.19
N LEU A 110 14.09 -0.57 8.10
CA LEU A 110 14.29 0.54 9.03
C LEU A 110 14.60 1.85 8.30
N LYS A 111 15.40 1.82 7.23
CA LYS A 111 15.66 3.01 6.39
C LYS A 111 14.36 3.51 5.73
N GLN A 112 13.52 2.61 5.23
CA GLN A 112 12.23 2.96 4.64
C GLN A 112 11.29 3.59 5.67
N ILE A 113 11.16 2.98 6.85
CA ILE A 113 10.33 3.50 7.94
C ILE A 113 10.79 4.90 8.34
N LYS A 114 12.09 5.10 8.58
CA LYS A 114 12.66 6.40 8.98
C LYS A 114 12.44 7.49 7.93
N ARG A 115 12.43 7.13 6.64
CA ARG A 115 12.09 8.06 5.55
C ARG A 115 10.59 8.39 5.50
N GLY A 116 9.77 7.64 6.22
CA GLY A 116 8.31 7.79 6.25
C GLY A 116 7.60 6.97 5.18
N ASP A 117 8.28 6.05 4.49
CA ASP A 117 7.68 5.28 3.38
C ASP A 117 6.49 4.42 3.80
N LEU A 118 6.34 4.12 5.10
CA LEU A 118 5.21 3.37 5.66
C LEU A 118 4.21 4.27 6.39
N TYR A 119 4.45 5.58 6.48
CA TYR A 119 3.64 6.51 7.26
C TYR A 119 2.71 7.34 6.39
N VAL A 120 1.47 7.48 6.85
CA VAL A 120 0.47 8.40 6.30
C VAL A 120 -0.25 9.06 7.49
N LYS A 121 -0.41 10.38 7.46
CA LYS A 121 -0.96 11.17 8.58
C LYS A 121 -2.39 10.78 8.95
N SER A 122 -3.21 10.47 7.94
CA SER A 122 -4.51 9.83 8.12
C SER A 122 -4.58 8.62 7.21
N ASN A 123 -4.72 7.44 7.80
CA ASN A 123 -5.00 6.21 7.07
C ASN A 123 -6.51 5.89 7.05
N VAL A 124 -7.36 6.87 7.38
CA VAL A 124 -8.81 6.74 7.47
C VAL A 124 -9.46 7.60 6.38
N PHE A 125 -10.32 6.98 5.58
CA PHE A 125 -11.06 7.59 4.50
C PHE A 125 -12.56 7.59 4.81
N SER A 126 -13.16 8.77 4.87
CA SER A 126 -14.60 8.94 5.00
C SER A 126 -15.24 9.00 3.61
N GLU A 127 -15.86 7.91 3.15
CA GLU A 127 -16.80 7.98 2.03
C GLU A 127 -18.05 8.71 2.55
N GLY A 128 -18.27 9.96 2.12
CA GLY A 128 -19.37 10.79 2.63
C GLY A 128 -20.71 10.02 2.68
N GLY A 129 -21.20 9.77 3.90
CA GLY A 129 -22.43 9.03 4.19
C GLY A 129 -22.25 7.59 4.69
N GLY A 130 -21.03 7.03 4.67
CA GLY A 130 -20.69 5.69 5.15
C GLY A 130 -19.83 5.67 6.42
N LYS A 131 -19.54 4.47 6.94
CA LYS A 131 -18.54 4.30 8.01
C LYS A 131 -17.15 4.57 7.45
N ASP A 132 -16.33 5.26 8.22
CA ASP A 132 -14.93 5.50 7.92
C ASP A 132 -14.19 4.19 7.59
N VAL A 133 -13.54 4.16 6.43
CA VAL A 133 -12.80 3.01 5.91
C VAL A 133 -11.31 3.25 6.08
N ARG A 134 -10.61 2.33 6.72
CA ARG A 134 -9.15 2.40 6.82
C ARG A 134 -8.54 2.00 5.47
N ILE A 135 -7.82 2.92 4.84
CA ILE A 135 -7.19 2.77 3.50
C ILE A 135 -6.21 1.60 3.47
N VAL A 136 -5.58 1.28 4.61
CA VAL A 136 -4.64 0.15 4.76
C VAL A 136 -5.37 -1.12 5.23
N SER A 137 -6.61 -1.33 4.78
CA SER A 137 -7.31 -2.59 5.03
C SER A 137 -6.93 -3.60 3.94
N THR A 138 -6.05 -4.52 4.31
CA THR A 138 -5.49 -5.61 3.49
C THR A 138 -6.56 -6.41 2.77
N SER A 139 -7.73 -6.55 3.40
CA SER A 139 -8.90 -7.27 2.87
C SER A 139 -9.37 -6.77 1.49
N GLN A 140 -9.20 -5.49 1.18
CA GLN A 140 -9.62 -4.92 -0.11
C GLN A 140 -8.61 -5.25 -1.21
N LEU A 141 -7.31 -5.10 -0.94
CA LEU A 141 -6.23 -5.45 -1.87
C LEU A 141 -6.17 -6.96 -2.10
N GLU A 142 -6.30 -7.77 -1.06
CA GLU A 142 -6.36 -9.23 -1.15
C GLU A 142 -7.61 -9.70 -1.89
N GLY A 143 -8.75 -9.03 -1.70
CA GLY A 143 -9.98 -9.28 -2.44
C GLY A 143 -9.83 -8.98 -3.92
N ILE A 144 -9.19 -7.87 -4.28
CA ILE A 144 -8.88 -7.49 -5.66
C ILE A 144 -7.85 -8.46 -6.27
N HIS A 145 -6.76 -8.77 -5.57
CA HIS A 145 -5.77 -9.74 -6.01
C HIS A 145 -6.37 -11.15 -6.17
N SER A 146 -7.28 -11.56 -5.29
CA SER A 146 -7.98 -12.84 -5.40
C SER A 146 -8.97 -12.85 -6.57
N ALA A 147 -9.65 -11.74 -6.83
CA ALA A 147 -10.54 -11.59 -7.98
C ALA A 147 -9.74 -11.55 -9.30
N LEU A 148 -8.66 -10.77 -9.35
CA LEU A 148 -7.73 -10.71 -10.48
C LEU A 148 -7.09 -12.08 -10.73
N LYS A 149 -6.65 -12.81 -9.70
CA LYS A 149 -6.08 -14.15 -9.86
C LYS A 149 -7.12 -15.17 -10.39
N LYS A 150 -8.40 -14.99 -10.04
CA LYS A 150 -9.50 -15.81 -10.58
C LYS A 150 -9.85 -15.45 -12.02
N ILE A 151 -9.73 -14.17 -12.40
CA ILE A 151 -10.06 -13.67 -13.76
C ILE A 151 -8.88 -13.86 -14.72
N LEU A 152 -7.66 -13.62 -14.25
CA LEU A 152 -6.41 -13.60 -15.00
C LEU A 152 -5.62 -14.89 -14.78
N ALA A 153 -6.24 -16.05 -14.99
CA ALA A 153 -5.55 -17.35 -14.96
C ALA A 153 -4.41 -17.49 -16.02
N ARG A 154 -3.93 -16.38 -16.59
CA ARG A 154 -2.87 -16.24 -17.59
C ARG A 154 -2.06 -14.97 -17.27
N SER A 155 -0.76 -15.01 -17.52
CA SER A 155 0.15 -13.87 -17.40
C SER A 155 -0.31 -12.70 -18.27
N VAL A 156 -0.53 -11.55 -17.65
CA VAL A 156 -0.96 -10.30 -18.31
C VAL A 156 0.16 -9.27 -18.17
N SER A 157 0.40 -8.46 -19.20
CA SER A 157 1.43 -7.41 -19.15
C SER A 157 1.09 -6.36 -18.09
N ALA A 158 2.11 -5.71 -17.53
CA ALA A 158 1.93 -4.69 -16.48
C ALA A 158 0.97 -3.56 -16.92
N GLU A 159 1.05 -3.12 -18.18
CA GLU A 159 0.16 -2.11 -18.76
C GLU A 159 -1.31 -2.55 -18.75
N VAL A 160 -1.58 -3.80 -19.16
CA VAL A 160 -2.95 -4.33 -19.19
C VAL A 160 -3.43 -4.61 -17.77
N GLY A 161 -2.55 -5.04 -16.86
CA GLY A 161 -2.86 -5.18 -15.44
C GLY A 161 -3.30 -3.87 -14.78
N LEU A 162 -2.59 -2.77 -15.06
CA LEU A 162 -2.96 -1.43 -14.59
C LEU A 162 -4.26 -0.94 -15.20
N ARG A 163 -4.51 -1.17 -16.49
CA ARG A 163 -5.81 -0.81 -17.11
C ARG A 163 -6.97 -1.61 -16.58
N ILE A 164 -6.76 -2.89 -16.25
CA ILE A 164 -7.77 -3.72 -15.60
C ILE A 164 -8.02 -3.23 -14.18
N LEU A 165 -6.98 -2.83 -13.45
CA LEU A 165 -7.10 -2.19 -12.14
C LEU A 165 -7.88 -0.87 -12.24
N ASP A 166 -7.56 -0.01 -13.21
CA ASP A 166 -8.29 1.24 -13.49
C ASP A 166 -9.77 0.96 -13.80
N LEU A 167 -10.07 -0.01 -14.68
CA LEU A 167 -11.43 -0.41 -15.00
C LEU A 167 -12.19 -0.96 -13.79
N TYR A 168 -11.52 -1.69 -12.90
CA TYR A 168 -12.14 -2.25 -11.70
C TYR A 168 -12.37 -1.18 -10.63
N ILE A 169 -11.42 -0.25 -10.45
CA ILE A 169 -11.59 0.94 -9.60
C ILE A 169 -12.76 1.78 -10.13
N LEU A 170 -12.81 2.03 -11.44
CA LEU A 170 -13.92 2.73 -12.08
C LEU A 170 -15.24 1.98 -11.89
N GLN A 171 -15.30 0.66 -12.09
CA GLN A 171 -16.52 -0.13 -11.94
C GLN A 171 -17.00 -0.19 -10.49
N HIS A 172 -16.09 -0.29 -9.52
CA HIS A 172 -16.40 -0.28 -8.11
C HIS A 172 -16.94 1.09 -7.67
N ASN A 173 -16.34 2.17 -8.16
CA ASN A 173 -16.79 3.55 -7.88
C ASN A 173 -18.12 3.88 -8.59
N LEU A 174 -18.32 3.41 -9.82
CA LEU A 174 -19.56 3.61 -10.60
C LEU A 174 -20.74 2.77 -10.06
N LYS A 175 -20.49 1.65 -9.36
CA LYS A 175 -21.54 0.88 -8.68
C LYS A 175 -22.02 1.54 -7.37
N ARG A 176 -21.26 2.48 -6.79
CA ARG A 176 -21.65 3.21 -5.57
C ARG A 176 -22.13 4.64 -5.79
N CYS A 177 -21.92 5.22 -6.97
CA CYS A 177 -22.40 6.57 -7.29
C CYS A 177 -23.33 6.53 -8.51
N TYR A 178 -24.64 6.67 -8.26
CA TYR A 178 -25.50 7.35 -9.22
C TYR A 178 -24.94 8.77 -9.41
N VAL A 179 -24.84 9.20 -10.67
CA VAL A 179 -24.40 10.53 -11.14
C VAL A 179 -22.89 10.75 -11.16
N VAL A 180 -22.27 10.74 -12.35
CA VAL A 180 -21.68 11.93 -13.01
C VAL A 180 -21.56 11.64 -14.51
N ALA A 181 -22.59 12.01 -15.27
CA ALA A 181 -22.61 12.00 -16.74
C ALA A 181 -21.86 13.20 -17.38
N SER A 182 -20.89 13.81 -16.70
CA SER A 182 -20.27 15.06 -17.20
C SER A 182 -18.81 14.94 -17.64
N TRP A 183 -18.11 13.86 -17.28
CA TRP A 183 -16.67 13.77 -17.56
C TRP A 183 -16.31 13.24 -18.97
N LEU A 184 -17.27 12.68 -19.70
CA LEU A 184 -17.08 12.24 -21.10
C LEU A 184 -17.38 13.34 -22.13
N SER A 185 -17.98 14.47 -21.74
CA SER A 185 -18.36 15.53 -22.68
C SER A 185 -17.20 16.46 -23.07
N HIS A 186 -16.08 16.44 -22.35
CA HIS A 186 -14.96 17.38 -22.58
C HIS A 186 -13.69 16.76 -23.20
N ARG A 187 -13.73 15.49 -23.65
CA ARG A 187 -12.62 14.87 -24.40
C ARG A 187 -12.87 14.62 -25.89
N ASN A 188 -14.02 15.04 -26.44
CA ASN A 188 -14.28 14.96 -27.88
C ASN A 188 -14.52 16.35 -28.47
N LEU A 189 -13.44 17.12 -28.64
CA LEU A 189 -13.40 18.22 -29.60
C LEU A 189 -12.00 18.26 -30.23
N SER A 190 -11.81 17.46 -31.28
CA SER A 190 -11.19 17.84 -32.56
C SER A 190 -10.69 16.60 -33.32
N LEU A 191 -11.56 16.07 -34.18
CA LEU A 191 -11.12 15.46 -35.43
C LEU A 191 -11.70 16.34 -36.54
N SER A 192 -10.85 17.13 -37.16
CA SER A 192 -11.15 17.89 -38.37
C SER A 192 -10.89 17.06 -39.62
N ALA A 193 -11.62 17.43 -40.68
CA ALA A 193 -11.43 17.13 -42.12
C ALA A 193 -12.40 16.10 -42.72
N GLY A 194 -13.26 16.62 -43.60
CA GLY A 194 -14.26 15.97 -44.43
C GLY A 194 -15.30 16.99 -44.86
#